data_AF-A0A852T3D9-F1
#
_entry.id   AF-A0A852T3D9-F1
#
_cell.length_a   1.000
_cell.length_b   1.000
_cell.length_c   1.000
_cell.angle_alpha   90.00
_cell.angle_beta   90.00
_cell.angle_gamma   90.00
#
_symmetry.space_group_name_H-M   'P 1'
#
loop_
_entity.id
_entity.type
_entity.pdbx_description
1 polymer ?
#
loop_
_entity_poly.entity_id
_entity_poly.type
_entity_poly.pdbx_seq_one_letter_code
_entity_poly.pdbx_strand_id
1 'polypeptide(L)'
;MLRQVGSSDERFKTIIFKPGRNILIADKTERSSGTDSRNGAGKSSLIEILHFLLGMRTLTGSVLVNPALQPDTFSLRLDWPRVPEGVIASRSLSKRSRVALEPNVAAGTTFVLTTGESTIPEWLNVIGIDLFGFPPEHPGISARALLGLYIRRVSQHGMDDPVKTFPTQSIAEATTNTAYLLGLDWRLAAAYQELASRESLRKKLKAATKDPAFGLVIGTVSELRGQVAATTVRVQRLEEQVAGFRVVPEYERLQARADEVDARIRRTRAEDAADRRNL
;
A
#
# COMPACT_ATOMS: atom_id res chain seq x y z
N MET A 1 -5.75 -20.95 -7.19
CA MET A 1 -4.66 -21.70 -7.85
C MET A 1 -4.25 -20.99 -9.13
N LEU A 2 -3.00 -21.12 -9.58
CA LEU A 2 -2.60 -20.65 -10.92
C LEU A 2 -3.13 -21.65 -11.96
N ARG A 3 -3.75 -21.17 -13.04
CA ARG A 3 -4.31 -22.03 -14.12
C ARG A 3 -3.46 -22.00 -15.38
N GLN A 4 -3.01 -20.83 -15.82
CA GLN A 4 -2.31 -20.68 -17.09
C GLN A 4 -1.41 -19.45 -17.11
N VAL A 5 -0.21 -19.55 -17.68
CA VAL A 5 0.67 -18.41 -17.99
C VAL A 5 0.93 -18.38 -19.49
N GLY A 6 0.75 -17.21 -20.11
CA GLY A 6 0.94 -16.98 -21.54
C GLY A 6 1.67 -15.68 -21.85
N SER A 7 1.93 -15.47 -23.14
CA SER A 7 2.46 -14.22 -23.70
C SER A 7 1.78 -13.91 -25.03
N SER A 8 1.81 -12.66 -25.46
CA SER A 8 1.44 -12.24 -26.81
C SER A 8 2.46 -12.65 -27.88
N ASP A 9 3.70 -13.00 -27.50
CA ASP A 9 4.69 -13.57 -28.42
C ASP A 9 4.36 -15.03 -28.73
N GLU A 10 4.14 -15.35 -30.01
CA GLU A 10 3.81 -16.70 -30.50
C GLU A 10 4.90 -17.75 -30.19
N ARG A 11 6.15 -17.31 -30.00
CA ARG A 11 7.26 -18.21 -29.63
C ARG A 11 7.17 -18.65 -28.18
N PHE A 12 6.37 -17.96 -27.36
CA PHE A 12 6.18 -18.32 -25.96
C PHE A 12 5.31 -19.58 -25.85
N LYS A 13 5.89 -20.65 -25.31
CA LYS A 13 5.13 -21.86 -24.99
C LYS A 13 4.25 -21.59 -23.77
N THR A 14 2.95 -21.43 -24.02
CA THR A 14 1.94 -21.28 -22.97
C THR A 14 2.00 -22.44 -21.99
N ILE A 15 2.02 -22.13 -20.70
CA ILE A 15 2.09 -23.12 -19.62
C ILE A 15 0.70 -23.24 -19.01
N ILE A 16 0.17 -24.47 -19.02
CA ILE A 16 -1.12 -24.81 -18.41
C ILE A 16 -0.82 -25.64 -17.15
N PHE A 17 -1.23 -25.12 -15.99
CA PHE A 17 -1.08 -25.80 -14.72
C PHE A 17 -2.18 -26.84 -14.54
N LYS A 18 -1.79 -28.02 -14.09
CA LYS A 18 -2.71 -29.09 -13.70
C LYS A 18 -2.93 -29.07 -12.18
N PRO A 19 -4.04 -29.61 -11.67
CA PRO A 19 -4.21 -29.81 -10.25
C PRO A 19 -3.04 -30.61 -9.64
N GLY A 20 -2.62 -30.23 -8.42
CA GLY A 20 -1.52 -30.87 -7.71
C GLY A 20 -0.14 -30.30 -8.06
N ARG A 21 0.87 -31.18 -8.14
CA ARG A 21 2.28 -30.79 -8.30
C ARG A 21 2.66 -30.66 -9.78
N ASN A 22 3.02 -29.46 -10.19
CA ASN A 22 3.54 -29.18 -11.52
C ASN A 22 5.07 -29.08 -11.45
N ILE A 23 5.79 -29.83 -12.29
CA ILE A 23 7.26 -29.82 -12.34
C ILE A 23 7.69 -29.34 -13.73
N LEU A 24 8.40 -28.23 -13.79
CA LEU A 24 9.01 -27.73 -15.01
C LEU A 24 10.44 -28.22 -15.11
N ILE A 25 10.68 -29.16 -16.03
CA ILE A 25 12.01 -29.71 -16.32
C ILE A 25 12.51 -29.05 -17.59
N ALA A 26 13.82 -28.78 -17.64
CA ALA A 26 14.43 -28.33 -18.87
C ALA A 26 15.85 -28.88 -18.98
N ASP A 27 16.16 -29.45 -20.14
CA ASP A 27 17.41 -30.15 -20.40
C ASP A 27 18.59 -29.19 -20.45
N LYS A 28 19.72 -29.64 -19.93
CA LYS A 28 21.00 -28.93 -20.03
C LYS A 28 21.68 -29.44 -21.30
N THR A 29 21.80 -28.60 -22.32
CA THR A 29 22.54 -28.95 -23.52
C THR A 29 24.06 -28.89 -23.24
N GLU A 30 24.82 -29.82 -23.83
CA GLU A 30 26.26 -30.03 -23.57
C GLU A 30 27.16 -28.82 -23.90
N ARG A 31 26.63 -27.81 -24.60
CA ARG A 31 27.35 -26.56 -24.92
C ARG A 31 27.39 -25.53 -23.79
N SER A 32 26.75 -25.77 -22.64
CA SER A 32 26.83 -24.83 -21.51
C SER A 32 28.14 -25.03 -20.75
N SER A 33 29.17 -24.26 -21.09
CA SER A 33 30.36 -24.13 -20.24
C SER A 33 29.98 -23.54 -18.88
N GLY A 34 30.73 -23.87 -17.82
CA GLY A 34 30.43 -23.47 -16.44
C GLY A 34 30.37 -21.95 -16.18
N THR A 35 30.77 -21.14 -17.16
CA THR A 35 30.74 -19.67 -17.12
C THR A 35 29.46 -19.09 -17.74
N ASP A 36 28.68 -19.90 -18.45
CA ASP A 36 27.41 -19.50 -19.04
C ASP A 36 26.27 -19.75 -18.03
N SER A 37 26.23 -18.94 -16.96
CA SER A 37 25.26 -19.09 -15.86
C SER A 37 23.81 -18.82 -16.27
N ARG A 38 23.58 -18.41 -17.52
CA ARG A 38 22.24 -18.30 -18.09
C ARG A 38 21.79 -19.68 -18.56
N ASN A 39 21.24 -20.43 -17.61
CA ASN A 39 20.39 -21.60 -17.83
C ASN A 39 19.24 -21.27 -18.80
N GLY A 40 19.53 -21.21 -20.11
CA GLY A 40 18.74 -20.63 -21.20
C GLY A 40 17.49 -21.40 -21.62
N ALA A 41 16.90 -22.17 -20.70
CA ALA A 41 15.74 -23.01 -20.97
C ALA A 41 14.43 -22.44 -20.38
N GLY A 42 14.45 -21.20 -19.87
CA GLY A 42 13.25 -20.45 -19.47
C GLY A 42 12.67 -20.76 -18.08
N LYS A 43 13.28 -21.66 -17.30
CA LYS A 43 12.83 -22.05 -15.94
C LYS A 43 12.75 -20.85 -14.98
N SER A 44 13.86 -20.12 -14.83
CA SER A 44 13.91 -18.92 -13.98
C SER A 44 13.06 -17.79 -14.56
N SER A 45 12.96 -17.70 -15.89
CA SER A 45 12.14 -16.69 -16.57
C SER A 45 10.67 -16.82 -16.22
N LEU A 46 10.13 -18.05 -16.10
CA LEU A 46 8.75 -18.27 -15.64
C LEU A 46 8.51 -17.67 -14.25
N ILE A 47 9.43 -17.90 -13.33
CA ILE A 47 9.35 -17.34 -11.97
C ILE A 47 9.34 -15.81 -12.01
N GLU A 48 10.17 -15.20 -12.85
CA GLU A 48 10.20 -13.75 -13.04
C GLU A 48 8.92 -13.21 -13.69
N ILE A 49 8.34 -13.94 -14.66
CA ILE A 49 7.04 -13.61 -15.28
C ILE A 49 5.92 -13.64 -14.23
N LEU A 50 5.88 -14.68 -13.38
CA LEU A 50 4.89 -14.76 -12.30
C LEU A 50 5.00 -13.58 -11.33
N HIS A 51 6.23 -13.27 -10.91
CA HIS A 51 6.49 -12.09 -10.09
C HIS A 51 6.04 -10.79 -10.76
N PHE A 52 6.34 -10.65 -12.04
CA PHE A 52 5.89 -9.52 -12.84
C PHE A 52 4.36 -9.47 -12.83
N LEU A 53 3.64 -10.51 -13.21
CA LEU A 53 2.17 -10.49 -13.24
C LEU A 53 1.54 -10.23 -11.85
N LEU A 54 2.22 -10.64 -10.78
CA LEU A 54 1.78 -10.46 -9.39
C LEU A 54 2.35 -9.20 -8.71
N GLY A 55 2.65 -8.17 -9.49
CA GLY A 55 2.89 -6.80 -8.98
C GLY A 55 4.35 -6.42 -8.74
N MET A 56 5.33 -7.17 -9.24
CA MET A 56 6.72 -6.71 -9.26
C MET A 56 6.86 -5.47 -10.16
N ARG A 57 7.48 -4.42 -9.63
CA ARG A 57 7.73 -3.16 -10.35
C ARG A 57 9.16 -3.07 -10.88
N THR A 58 10.12 -3.49 -10.07
CA THR A 58 11.55 -3.38 -10.37
C THR A 58 12.04 -4.65 -11.04
N LEU A 59 12.57 -4.52 -12.26
CA LEU A 59 13.13 -5.62 -13.04
C LEU A 59 14.67 -5.67 -12.98
N THR A 60 15.30 -5.02 -12.00
CA THR A 60 16.77 -5.01 -11.90
C THR A 60 17.31 -6.44 -11.81
N GLY A 61 18.20 -6.80 -12.73
CA GLY A 61 18.76 -8.16 -12.83
C GLY A 61 17.80 -9.21 -13.40
N SER A 62 16.63 -8.82 -13.91
CA SER A 62 15.65 -9.72 -14.53
C SER A 62 15.88 -9.89 -16.04
N VAL A 63 15.57 -11.08 -16.55
CA VAL A 63 15.53 -11.39 -17.98
C VAL A 63 14.51 -10.52 -18.72
N LEU A 64 13.47 -10.06 -18.03
CA LEU A 64 12.41 -9.20 -18.56
C LEU A 64 12.88 -7.77 -18.90
N VAL A 65 14.13 -7.42 -18.61
CA VAL A 65 14.74 -6.15 -19.06
C VAL A 65 15.12 -6.19 -20.54
N ASN A 66 15.21 -7.38 -21.14
CA ASN A 66 15.61 -7.55 -22.54
C ASN A 66 14.73 -6.68 -23.47
N PRO A 67 15.32 -5.77 -24.27
CA PRO A 67 14.59 -4.91 -25.19
C PRO A 67 13.69 -5.68 -26.17
N ALA A 68 14.08 -6.91 -26.55
CA ALA A 68 13.29 -7.75 -27.45
C ALA A 68 11.92 -8.15 -26.88
N LEU A 69 11.76 -8.13 -25.55
CA LEU A 69 10.51 -8.48 -24.86
C LEU A 69 9.62 -7.27 -24.58
N GLN A 70 10.08 -6.04 -24.82
CA GLN A 70 9.31 -4.82 -24.56
C GLN A 70 7.92 -4.75 -25.21
N PRO A 71 7.71 -5.23 -26.46
CA PRO A 71 6.37 -5.24 -27.05
C PRO A 71 5.46 -6.30 -26.43
N ASP A 72 6.01 -7.28 -25.70
CA ASP A 72 5.26 -8.42 -25.24
C ASP A 72 4.38 -8.09 -24.04
N THR A 73 3.21 -8.73 -24.02
CA THR A 73 2.27 -8.73 -22.91
C THR A 73 2.17 -10.14 -22.37
N PHE A 74 2.50 -10.29 -21.09
CA PHE A 74 2.32 -11.56 -20.39
C PHE A 74 0.94 -11.60 -19.75
N SER A 75 0.37 -12.79 -19.61
CA SER A 75 -0.91 -13.02 -18.97
C SER A 75 -0.86 -14.20 -18.01
N LEU A 76 -1.59 -14.09 -16.89
CA LEU A 76 -1.76 -15.13 -15.88
C LEU A 76 -3.25 -15.30 -15.60
N ARG A 77 -3.77 -16.50 -15.87
CA ARG A 77 -5.08 -16.92 -15.38
C ARG A 77 -4.91 -17.61 -14.02
N LEU A 78 -5.65 -17.17 -13.02
CA LEU A 78 -5.64 -17.71 -11.67
C LEU A 78 -7.06 -17.76 -11.10
N ASP A 79 -7.33 -18.72 -10.21
CA ASP A 79 -8.57 -18.69 -9.43
C ASP A 79 -8.60 -17.45 -8.55
N TRP A 80 -9.79 -16.91 -8.38
CA TRP A 80 -10.02 -15.78 -7.50
C TRP A 80 -11.27 -16.02 -6.64
N PRO A 81 -11.25 -15.65 -5.35
CA PRO A 81 -12.44 -15.74 -4.50
C PRO A 81 -13.63 -15.03 -5.14
N ARG A 82 -14.81 -15.67 -5.13
CA ARG A 82 -16.05 -15.12 -5.69
C ARG A 82 -16.06 -14.98 -7.23
N VAL A 83 -15.04 -15.45 -7.95
CA VAL A 83 -15.00 -15.49 -9.43
C VAL A 83 -14.77 -16.93 -9.91
N PRO A 84 -15.83 -17.68 -10.25
CA PRO A 84 -15.72 -19.12 -10.59
C PRO A 84 -14.77 -19.43 -11.75
N GLU A 85 -14.78 -18.59 -12.79
CA GLU A 85 -13.92 -18.73 -13.97
C GLU A 85 -12.48 -18.25 -13.73
N GLY A 86 -12.22 -17.64 -12.57
CA GLY A 86 -10.96 -17.01 -12.22
C GLY A 86 -10.80 -15.62 -12.85
N VAL A 87 -9.62 -15.04 -12.61
CA VAL A 87 -9.19 -13.74 -13.13
C VAL A 87 -8.03 -13.95 -14.07
N ILE A 88 -7.97 -13.18 -15.15
CA ILE A 88 -6.81 -13.06 -16.01
C ILE A 88 -6.15 -11.72 -15.69
N ALA A 89 -4.91 -11.76 -15.22
CA ALA A 89 -4.07 -10.61 -15.01
C ALA A 89 -3.05 -10.50 -16.15
N SER A 90 -3.06 -9.39 -16.87
CA SER A 90 -2.19 -9.15 -18.03
C SER A 90 -1.35 -7.89 -17.83
N ARG A 91 -0.05 -7.97 -18.14
CA ARG A 91 0.87 -6.82 -18.03
C ARG A 91 1.79 -6.75 -19.23
N SER A 92 1.92 -5.55 -19.81
CA SER A 92 2.90 -5.26 -20.84
C SER A 92 4.20 -4.73 -20.24
N LEU A 93 5.34 -5.13 -20.81
CA LEU A 93 6.64 -4.60 -20.42
C LEU A 93 6.82 -3.11 -20.77
N SER A 94 6.04 -2.59 -21.71
CA SER A 94 5.97 -1.16 -22.04
C SER A 94 5.24 -0.31 -21.00
N LYS A 95 4.15 -0.82 -20.40
CA LYS A 95 3.29 -0.12 -19.42
C LYS A 95 3.31 -0.81 -18.06
N ARG A 96 4.43 -0.66 -17.35
CA ARG A 96 4.72 -1.43 -16.12
C ARG A 96 3.93 -0.96 -14.88
N SER A 97 3.32 0.21 -14.87
CA SER A 97 2.61 0.74 -13.68
C SER A 97 1.16 0.25 -13.55
N ARG A 98 0.68 -0.51 -14.54
CA ARG A 98 -0.70 -0.96 -14.67
C ARG A 98 -0.77 -2.47 -14.88
N VAL A 99 -1.94 -3.03 -14.59
CA VAL A 99 -2.33 -4.41 -14.90
C VAL A 99 -3.75 -4.37 -15.47
N ALA A 100 -3.97 -5.09 -16.56
CA ALA A 100 -5.30 -5.33 -17.10
C ALA A 100 -5.87 -6.59 -16.42
N LEU A 101 -7.11 -6.49 -15.93
CA LEU A 101 -7.79 -7.54 -15.17
C LEU A 101 -9.10 -7.93 -15.85
N GLU A 102 -9.28 -9.22 -16.06
CA GLU A 102 -10.48 -9.81 -16.68
C GLU A 102 -11.01 -10.96 -15.81
N PRO A 103 -12.07 -10.75 -15.03
CA PRO A 103 -12.72 -9.46 -14.77
C PRO A 103 -11.93 -8.60 -13.75
N ASN A 104 -12.21 -7.29 -13.68
CA ASN A 104 -11.51 -6.35 -12.81
C ASN A 104 -11.96 -6.45 -11.35
N VAL A 105 -11.28 -7.31 -10.60
CA VAL A 105 -11.51 -7.50 -9.16
C VAL A 105 -10.98 -6.37 -8.28
N ALA A 106 -10.14 -5.49 -8.83
CA ALA A 106 -9.64 -4.32 -8.10
C ALA A 106 -10.58 -3.10 -8.21
N ALA A 107 -11.50 -3.10 -9.18
CA ALA A 107 -12.60 -2.14 -9.21
C ALA A 107 -13.57 -2.46 -8.07
N GLY A 108 -13.58 -1.64 -7.03
CA GLY A 108 -14.39 -1.86 -5.82
C GLY A 108 -15.88 -2.13 -6.12
N THR A 109 -16.49 -2.95 -5.24
CA THR A 109 -17.93 -3.29 -5.02
C THR A 109 -18.94 -3.04 -6.14
N THR A 110 -18.55 -3.17 -7.41
CA THR A 110 -19.52 -3.15 -8.51
C THR A 110 -20.04 -4.58 -8.62
N PHE A 111 -21.36 -4.76 -8.49
CA PHE A 111 -22.01 -6.07 -8.58
C PHE A 111 -21.72 -6.79 -9.91
N VAL A 112 -21.24 -6.06 -10.91
CA VAL A 112 -20.76 -6.57 -12.19
C VAL A 112 -19.27 -6.30 -12.30
N LEU A 113 -18.46 -7.37 -12.25
CA LEU A 113 -17.03 -7.27 -12.53
C LEU A 113 -16.84 -7.23 -14.05
N THR A 114 -16.42 -6.09 -14.57
CA THR A 114 -16.08 -5.90 -16.00
C THR A 114 -14.58 -5.93 -16.20
N THR A 115 -14.13 -6.13 -17.44
CA THR A 115 -12.71 -5.92 -17.79
C THR A 115 -12.28 -4.47 -17.48
N GLY A 116 -11.07 -4.28 -16.98
CA GLY A 116 -10.52 -2.96 -16.74
C GLY A 116 -9.04 -2.95 -16.38
N GLU A 117 -8.43 -1.77 -16.40
CA GLU A 117 -7.07 -1.57 -15.91
C GLU A 117 -7.05 -1.10 -14.45
N SER A 118 -6.07 -1.57 -13.70
CA SER A 118 -5.80 -1.15 -12.33
C SER A 118 -4.32 -0.84 -12.13
N THR A 119 -4.03 -0.04 -11.12
CA THR A 119 -2.66 0.26 -10.69
C THR A 119 -2.05 -0.94 -9.99
N ILE A 120 -0.71 -1.04 -10.00
CA ILE A 120 -0.02 -2.10 -9.22
C ILE A 120 -0.34 -2.04 -7.71
N PRO A 121 -0.41 -0.86 -7.06
CA PRO A 121 -0.86 -0.76 -5.67
C PRO A 121 -2.27 -1.31 -5.43
N GLU A 122 -3.25 -0.98 -6.29
CA GLU A 122 -4.60 -1.52 -6.19
C GLU A 122 -4.63 -3.05 -6.37
N TRP A 123 -3.84 -3.55 -7.32
CA TRP A 123 -3.70 -4.98 -7.55
C TRP A 123 -3.10 -5.72 -6.35
N LEU A 124 -2.04 -5.17 -5.76
CA LEU A 124 -1.43 -5.73 -4.55
C LEU A 124 -2.38 -5.64 -3.35
N ASN A 125 -3.20 -4.58 -3.27
CA ASN A 125 -4.20 -4.42 -2.21
C ASN A 125 -5.28 -5.50 -2.31
N VAL A 126 -5.85 -5.73 -3.49
CA VAL A 126 -6.88 -6.78 -3.66
C VAL A 126 -6.30 -8.18 -3.49
N ILE A 127 -5.05 -8.43 -3.90
CA ILE A 127 -4.34 -9.68 -3.56
C ILE A 127 -4.23 -9.85 -2.04
N GLY A 128 -3.85 -8.79 -1.32
CA GLY A 128 -3.74 -8.82 0.14
C GLY A 128 -5.06 -9.16 0.81
N ILE A 129 -6.15 -8.51 0.40
CA ILE A 129 -7.47 -8.71 1.00
C ILE A 129 -8.06 -10.08 0.61
N ASP A 130 -8.17 -10.37 -0.69
CA ASP A 130 -8.91 -11.53 -1.16
C ASP A 130 -8.11 -12.84 -1.04
N LEU A 131 -6.80 -12.82 -1.32
CA LEU A 131 -5.98 -14.05 -1.29
C LEU A 131 -5.30 -14.30 0.04
N PHE A 132 -4.85 -13.24 0.73
CA PHE A 132 -4.14 -13.38 2.00
C PHE A 132 -5.01 -13.09 3.23
N GLY A 133 -6.17 -12.46 3.08
CA GLY A 133 -7.05 -12.15 4.22
C GLY A 133 -6.55 -10.98 5.06
N PHE A 134 -5.97 -9.96 4.44
CA PHE A 134 -5.42 -8.81 5.15
C PHE A 134 -6.52 -8.09 5.96
N PRO A 135 -6.27 -7.78 7.25
CA PRO A 135 -7.16 -6.94 8.02
C PRO A 135 -7.12 -5.49 7.50
N PRO A 136 -8.13 -4.65 7.81
CA PRO A 136 -8.19 -3.27 7.34
C PRO A 136 -6.92 -2.48 7.66
N GLU A 137 -6.43 -2.62 8.90
CA GLU A 137 -5.14 -2.09 9.32
C GLU A 137 -4.11 -3.22 9.42
N HIS A 138 -3.06 -3.09 8.62
CA HIS A 138 -2.06 -4.14 8.46
C HIS A 138 -0.62 -3.57 8.40
N PRO A 139 -0.16 -2.83 9.43
CA PRO A 139 1.17 -2.24 9.43
C PRO A 139 2.26 -3.31 9.40
N GLY A 140 3.18 -3.21 8.44
CA GLY A 140 4.37 -4.07 8.36
C GLY A 140 4.19 -5.39 7.58
N ILE A 141 2.96 -5.79 7.25
CA ILE A 141 2.72 -6.89 6.30
C ILE A 141 2.47 -6.35 4.89
N SER A 142 2.97 -7.07 3.87
CA SER A 142 2.85 -6.65 2.48
C SER A 142 2.55 -7.84 1.59
N ALA A 143 1.47 -7.76 0.80
CA ALA A 143 1.12 -8.79 -0.18
C ALA A 143 2.29 -9.11 -1.11
N ARG A 144 3.09 -8.08 -1.47
CA ARG A 144 4.28 -8.25 -2.29
C ARG A 144 5.36 -9.08 -1.60
N ALA A 145 5.61 -8.82 -0.31
CA ALA A 145 6.59 -9.58 0.48
C ALA A 145 6.12 -11.03 0.67
N LEU A 146 4.83 -11.25 0.95
CA LEU A 146 4.23 -12.58 1.06
C LEU A 146 4.37 -13.38 -0.24
N LEU A 147 4.02 -12.79 -1.38
CA LEU A 147 4.26 -13.40 -2.70
C LEU A 147 5.75 -13.73 -2.93
N GLY A 148 6.67 -12.93 -2.36
CA GLY A 148 8.10 -13.21 -2.35
C GLY A 148 8.45 -14.52 -1.62
N LEU A 149 7.74 -14.85 -0.54
CA LEU A 149 7.93 -16.08 0.23
C LEU A 149 7.37 -17.31 -0.52
N TYR A 150 6.23 -17.16 -1.21
CA TYR A 150 5.62 -18.24 -2.03
C TYR A 150 6.35 -18.50 -3.35
N ILE A 151 6.93 -17.47 -3.95
CA ILE A 151 7.57 -17.53 -5.26
C ILE A 151 9.05 -17.18 -5.08
N ARG A 152 9.84 -18.10 -4.53
CA ARG A 152 11.26 -17.82 -4.24
C ARG A 152 12.08 -17.66 -5.53
N ARG A 153 12.90 -16.60 -5.58
CA ARG A 153 13.81 -16.32 -6.71
C ARG A 153 15.22 -16.74 -6.37
N VAL A 154 15.75 -17.71 -7.12
CA VAL A 154 17.16 -18.14 -7.01
C VAL A 154 18.12 -17.01 -7.37
N SER A 155 17.78 -16.19 -8.37
CA SER A 155 18.59 -15.02 -8.79
C SER A 155 18.73 -13.92 -7.73
N GLN A 156 17.94 -13.99 -6.65
CA GLN A 156 17.97 -13.04 -5.53
C GLN A 156 18.34 -13.74 -4.23
N HIS A 157 18.96 -14.93 -4.27
CA HIS A 157 19.33 -15.69 -3.09
C HIS A 157 18.14 -16.00 -2.17
N GLY A 158 16.92 -16.05 -2.73
CA GLY A 158 15.70 -16.23 -1.95
C GLY A 158 15.52 -17.64 -1.40
N MET A 159 16.36 -18.60 -1.79
CA MET A 159 16.37 -19.97 -1.26
C MET A 159 17.42 -20.16 -0.16
N ASP A 160 18.29 -19.18 0.06
CA ASP A 160 19.44 -19.31 0.97
C ASP A 160 19.01 -19.15 2.44
N ASP A 161 17.87 -18.49 2.68
CA ASP A 161 17.31 -18.22 4.00
C ASP A 161 15.81 -18.56 4.04
N PRO A 162 15.33 -19.27 5.08
CA PRO A 162 13.93 -19.67 5.19
C PRO A 162 12.98 -18.48 5.44
N VAL A 163 13.46 -17.37 5.99
CA VAL A 163 12.67 -16.19 6.37
C VAL A 163 12.86 -15.06 5.38
N LYS A 164 14.10 -14.79 4.94
CA LYS A 164 14.39 -13.69 4.00
C LYS A 164 14.19 -14.10 2.55
N THR A 165 13.64 -13.18 1.75
CA THR A 165 13.44 -13.35 0.30
C THR A 165 14.59 -12.82 -0.54
N PHE A 166 15.46 -11.98 0.05
CA PHE A 166 16.71 -11.48 -0.52
C PHE A 166 17.68 -11.06 0.61
N PRO A 167 19.01 -11.04 0.39
CA PRO A 167 20.00 -10.92 1.47
C PRO A 167 19.91 -9.62 2.29
N THR A 168 19.65 -8.50 1.61
CA THR A 168 19.56 -7.16 2.22
C THR A 168 18.20 -6.87 2.84
N GLN A 169 17.26 -7.84 2.82
CA GLN A 169 15.95 -7.66 3.45
C GLN A 169 16.10 -7.47 4.96
N SER A 170 15.37 -6.50 5.50
CA SER A 170 15.29 -6.30 6.94
C SER A 170 14.76 -7.57 7.61
N ILE A 171 15.46 -8.05 8.64
CA ILE A 171 15.00 -9.22 9.43
C ILE A 171 13.63 -8.92 10.05
N ALA A 172 13.43 -7.70 10.55
CA ALA A 172 12.16 -7.32 11.16
C ALA A 172 11.00 -7.36 10.16
N GLU A 173 11.21 -6.89 8.93
CA GLU A 173 10.22 -6.99 7.85
C GLU A 173 9.95 -8.45 7.48
N ALA A 174 11.01 -9.24 7.29
CA ALA A 174 10.90 -10.65 6.89
C ALA A 174 10.19 -11.49 7.96
N THR A 175 10.51 -11.28 9.24
CA THR A 175 9.86 -11.94 10.38
C THR A 175 8.40 -11.55 10.50
N THR A 176 8.04 -10.27 10.36
CA THR A 176 6.64 -9.81 10.40
C THR A 176 5.78 -10.49 9.33
N ASN A 177 6.29 -10.54 8.10
CA ASN A 177 5.61 -11.19 6.97
C ASN A 177 5.52 -12.71 7.15
N THR A 178 6.58 -13.34 7.66
CA THR A 178 6.59 -14.80 7.93
C THR A 178 5.64 -15.15 9.08
N ALA A 179 5.62 -14.35 10.15
CA ALA A 179 4.70 -14.52 11.28
C ALA A 179 3.24 -14.50 10.80
N TYR A 180 2.89 -13.58 9.89
CA TYR A 180 1.56 -13.53 9.30
C TYR A 180 1.19 -14.83 8.57
N LEU A 181 2.07 -15.36 7.72
CA LEU A 181 1.80 -16.61 6.99
C LEU A 181 1.66 -17.84 7.89
N LEU A 182 2.38 -17.85 9.01
CA LEU A 182 2.34 -18.94 9.97
C LEU A 182 1.17 -18.81 10.96
N GLY A 183 0.34 -17.77 10.84
CA GLY A 183 -0.75 -17.50 11.79
C GLY A 183 -0.27 -17.08 13.17
N LEU A 184 0.96 -16.58 13.28
CA LEU A 184 1.55 -16.02 14.50
C LEU A 184 1.16 -14.54 14.66
N ASP A 185 1.40 -13.99 15.84
CA ASP A 185 1.14 -12.58 16.12
C ASP A 185 2.15 -11.66 15.38
N TRP A 186 1.79 -11.31 14.16
CA TRP A 186 2.53 -10.38 13.31
C TRP A 186 2.47 -8.94 13.84
N ARG A 187 1.47 -8.56 14.65
CA ARG A 187 1.35 -7.21 15.21
C ARG A 187 2.46 -6.98 16.22
N LEU A 188 2.77 -8.01 17.02
CA LEU A 188 3.91 -7.98 17.93
C LEU A 188 5.23 -7.82 17.16
N ALA A 189 5.42 -8.60 16.10
CA ALA A 189 6.61 -8.50 15.25
C ALA A 189 6.75 -7.10 14.60
N ALA A 190 5.65 -6.53 14.12
CA ALA A 190 5.59 -5.18 13.57
C ALA A 190 5.90 -4.10 14.63
N ALA A 191 5.37 -4.24 15.84
CA ALA A 191 5.65 -3.32 16.94
C ALA A 191 7.13 -3.34 17.34
N TYR A 192 7.75 -4.52 17.39
CA TYR A 192 9.19 -4.66 17.61
C TYR A 192 10.02 -4.00 16.51
N GLN A 193 9.59 -4.09 15.25
CA GLN A 193 10.22 -3.38 14.13
C GLN A 193 10.19 -1.87 14.35
N GLU A 194 9.04 -1.34 14.76
CA GLU A 194 8.88 0.09 15.01
C GLU A 194 9.79 0.55 16.15
N LEU A 195 9.82 -0.19 17.26
CA LEU A 195 10.70 0.08 18.40
C LEU A 195 12.18 0.04 18.01
N ALA A 196 12.60 -0.98 17.25
CA ALA A 196 13.97 -1.12 16.76
C ALA A 196 14.36 0.04 15.83
N SER A 197 13.44 0.47 14.96
CA SER A 197 13.70 1.60 14.06
C SER A 197 13.86 2.92 14.82
N ARG A 198 12.99 3.18 15.82
CA ARG A 198 13.08 4.34 16.72
C ARG A 198 14.40 4.34 17.51
N GLU A 199 14.83 3.19 18.02
CA GLU A 199 16.11 3.09 18.74
C GLU A 199 17.31 3.32 17.80
N SER A 200 17.26 2.80 16.57
CA SER A 200 18.31 3.05 15.57
C SER A 200 18.41 4.53 15.20
N LEU A 201 17.27 5.21 15.04
CA LEU A 201 17.20 6.65 14.78
C LEU A 201 17.76 7.44 15.96
N ARG A 202 17.38 7.07 17.18
CA ARG A 202 17.92 7.69 18.41
C ARG A 202 19.44 7.56 18.49
N LYS A 203 20.01 6.40 18.14
CA LYS A 203 21.46 6.20 18.09
C LYS A 203 22.13 7.08 17.04
N LYS A 204 21.55 7.18 15.84
CA LYS A 204 22.05 8.07 14.76
C LYS A 204 21.99 9.54 15.15
N LEU A 205 20.90 9.98 15.77
CA LEU A 205 20.76 11.35 16.28
C LEU A 205 21.79 11.63 17.39
N LYS A 206 21.98 10.69 18.34
CA LYS A 206 23.00 10.83 19.38
C LYS A 206 24.43 10.89 18.80
N ALA A 207 24.70 10.18 17.71
CA ALA A 207 25.97 10.28 17.01
C ALA A 207 26.12 11.63 16.29
N ALA A 208 25.07 12.09 15.59
CA ALA A 208 25.06 13.38 14.91
C ALA A 208 25.21 14.56 15.88
N THR A 209 24.63 14.50 17.09
CA THR A 209 24.84 15.53 18.12
C THR A 209 26.27 15.64 18.64
N LYS A 210 27.12 14.64 18.37
CA LYS A 210 28.55 14.72 18.69
C LYS A 210 29.37 15.41 17.60
N ASP A 211 28.79 15.63 16.42
CA ASP A 211 29.41 16.39 15.35
C ASP A 211 29.34 17.90 15.69
N PRO A 212 30.49 18.60 15.78
CA PRO A 212 30.54 20.03 16.08
C PRO A 212 29.72 20.90 15.11
N ALA A 213 29.60 20.48 13.85
CA ALA A 213 28.81 21.18 12.83
C ALA A 213 27.29 21.12 13.12
N PHE A 214 26.83 20.07 13.80
CA PHE A 214 25.42 19.85 14.09
C PHE A 214 24.88 20.85 15.13
N GLY A 215 25.70 21.23 16.12
CA GLY A 215 25.37 22.25 17.12
C GLY A 215 25.27 23.67 16.54
N LEU A 216 25.97 23.95 15.43
CA LEU A 216 25.93 25.25 14.76
C LEU A 216 24.65 25.48 13.95
N VAL A 217 23.99 24.42 13.47
CA VAL A 217 22.80 24.50 12.61
C VAL A 217 21.49 24.40 13.40
N ILE A 218 21.46 23.57 14.44
CA ILE A 218 20.23 23.27 15.21
C ILE A 218 20.18 24.04 16.54
N GLY A 219 21.30 24.60 16.99
CA GLY A 219 21.43 25.26 18.28
C GLY A 219 21.73 24.27 19.43
N THR A 220 21.91 24.82 20.62
CA THR A 220 22.22 24.05 21.83
C THR A 220 20.98 23.33 22.39
N VAL A 221 21.19 22.29 23.21
CA VAL A 221 20.10 21.56 23.89
C VAL A 221 19.22 22.50 24.73
N SER A 222 19.81 23.54 25.32
CA SER A 222 19.09 24.52 26.13
C SER A 222 18.19 25.41 25.28
N GLU A 223 18.65 25.85 24.11
CA GLU A 223 17.86 26.66 23.17
C GLU A 223 16.68 25.87 22.60
N LEU A 224 16.90 24.61 22.21
CA LEU A 224 15.82 23.73 21.74
C LEU A 224 14.78 23.47 22.82
N ARG A 225 15.19 23.25 24.08
CA ARG A 225 14.26 23.12 25.21
C ARG A 225 13.46 24.40 25.43
N GLY A 226 14.10 25.56 25.31
CA GLY A 226 13.43 26.86 25.35
C GLY A 226 12.40 27.02 24.24
N GLN A 227 12.75 26.66 23.00
CA GLN A 227 11.83 26.69 21.86
C GLN A 227 10.65 25.73 22.03
N VAL A 228 10.88 24.51 22.51
CA VAL A 228 9.80 23.55 22.79
C VAL A 228 8.85 24.11 23.85
N ALA A 229 9.37 24.66 24.95
CA ALA A 229 8.55 25.29 25.98
C ALA A 229 7.72 26.46 25.41
N ALA A 230 8.36 27.37 24.67
CA ALA A 230 7.68 28.52 24.06
C ALA A 230 6.60 28.11 23.05
N THR A 231 6.89 27.13 22.19
CA THR A 231 5.92 26.59 21.22
C THR A 231 4.77 25.89 21.95
N THR A 232 5.03 25.17 23.03
CA THR A 232 3.99 24.47 23.82
C THR A 232 3.02 25.48 24.45
N VAL A 233 3.54 26.55 25.04
CA VAL A 233 2.73 27.67 25.56
C VAL A 233 1.91 28.33 24.45
N ARG A 234 2.50 28.49 23.25
CA ARG A 234 1.79 29.06 22.10
C ARG A 234 0.65 28.16 21.60
N VAL A 235 0.84 26.84 21.59
CA VAL A 235 -0.20 25.86 21.25
C VAL A 235 -1.36 25.96 22.25
N GLN A 236 -1.08 25.94 23.56
CA GLN A 236 -2.12 26.07 24.58
C GLN A 236 -2.91 27.38 24.43
N ARG A 237 -2.22 28.51 24.21
CA ARG A 237 -2.89 29.79 24.00
C ARG A 237 -3.77 29.78 22.74
N LEU A 238 -3.33 29.13 21.65
CA LEU A 238 -4.14 29.01 20.43
C LEU A 238 -5.36 28.12 20.64
N GLU A 239 -5.21 27.02 21.40
CA GLU A 239 -6.33 26.14 21.78
C GLU A 239 -7.37 26.89 22.62
N GLU A 240 -6.92 27.69 23.61
CA GLU A 240 -7.79 28.57 24.40
C GLU A 240 -8.49 29.61 23.52
N GLN A 241 -7.78 30.21 22.56
CA GLN A 241 -8.37 31.19 21.63
C GLN A 241 -9.40 30.56 20.70
N VAL A 242 -9.16 29.35 20.19
CA VAL A 242 -10.11 28.61 19.37
C VAL A 242 -11.33 28.18 20.20
N ALA A 243 -11.13 27.71 21.43
CA ALA A 243 -12.21 27.35 22.34
C ALA A 243 -13.06 28.58 22.75
N GLY A 244 -12.43 29.74 22.90
CA GLY A 244 -13.09 31.02 23.19
C GLY A 244 -13.61 31.77 21.96
N PHE A 245 -13.39 31.26 20.75
CA PHE A 245 -13.78 31.93 19.51
C PHE A 245 -15.31 31.86 19.33
N ARG A 246 -16.00 32.89 19.81
CA ARG A 246 -17.43 33.09 19.60
C ARG A 246 -17.66 33.80 18.26
N VAL A 247 -18.37 33.14 17.35
CA VAL A 247 -18.75 33.69 16.04
C VAL A 247 -19.66 34.90 16.24
N VAL A 248 -19.09 36.09 15.99
CA VAL A 248 -19.71 37.42 15.74
C VAL A 248 -20.97 37.75 16.58
N PRO A 249 -20.86 38.63 17.62
CA PRO A 249 -21.98 39.11 18.44
C PRO A 249 -23.12 39.82 17.69
N GLU A 250 -22.92 40.16 16.41
CA GLU A 250 -23.93 40.85 15.60
C GLU A 250 -25.16 39.98 15.33
N TYR A 251 -25.04 38.65 15.26
CA TYR A 251 -26.19 37.76 15.09
C TYR A 251 -27.10 37.77 16.33
N GLU A 252 -26.53 37.73 17.54
CA GLU A 252 -27.31 37.83 18.79
C GLU A 252 -28.02 39.19 18.89
N ARG A 253 -27.37 40.28 18.46
CA ARG A 253 -27.99 41.61 18.40
C ARG A 253 -29.10 41.70 17.35
N LEU A 254 -28.92 41.08 16.19
CA LEU A 254 -29.94 41.05 15.14
C LEU A 254 -31.17 40.25 15.59
N GLN A 255 -30.95 39.11 16.26
CA GLN A 255 -32.00 38.28 16.83
C GLN A 255 -32.78 39.05 17.91
N ALA A 256 -32.10 39.65 18.89
CA ALA A 256 -32.77 40.42 19.94
C ALA A 256 -33.63 41.57 19.38
N ARG A 257 -33.14 42.25 18.33
CA ARG A 257 -33.86 43.33 17.67
C ARG A 257 -35.06 42.82 16.85
N ALA A 258 -34.93 41.65 16.21
CA ALA A 258 -36.05 41.01 15.53
C ALA A 258 -37.14 40.59 16.54
N ASP A 259 -36.75 39.98 17.66
CA ASP A 259 -37.68 39.57 18.73
C ASP A 259 -38.43 40.77 19.34
N GLU A 260 -37.75 41.90 19.54
CA GLU A 260 -38.37 43.14 20.02
C GLU A 260 -39.43 43.67 19.04
N VAL A 261 -39.11 43.70 17.74
CA VAL A 261 -40.05 44.13 16.69
C VAL A 261 -41.26 43.19 16.62
N ASP A 262 -41.02 41.89 16.72
CA ASP A 262 -42.06 40.87 16.66
C ASP A 262 -43.04 40.97 17.86
N ALA A 263 -42.50 41.21 19.06
CA ALA A 263 -43.29 41.49 20.25
C ALA A 263 -44.15 42.75 20.08
N ARG A 264 -43.60 43.80 19.47
CA ARG A 264 -44.33 45.05 19.19
C ARG A 264 -45.48 44.83 18.21
N ILE A 265 -45.25 44.08 17.13
CA ILE A 265 -46.29 43.72 16.16
C ILE A 265 -47.43 42.95 16.82
N ARG A 266 -47.11 41.97 17.68
CA ARG A 266 -48.13 41.19 18.41
C ARG A 266 -48.97 42.08 19.33
N ARG A 267 -48.33 43.03 20.03
CA ARG A 267 -49.04 43.96 20.92
C ARG A 267 -50.01 44.85 20.15
N THR A 268 -49.54 45.49 19.07
CA THR A 268 -50.39 46.35 18.23
C THR A 268 -51.54 45.55 17.61
N ARG A 269 -51.31 44.31 17.15
CA ARG A 269 -52.40 43.46 16.65
C ARG A 269 -53.43 43.11 17.73
N ALA A 270 -53.00 42.92 18.98
CA ALA A 270 -53.90 42.65 20.09
C ALA A 270 -54.73 43.89 20.46
N GLU A 271 -54.13 45.08 20.42
CA GLU A 271 -54.80 46.37 20.60
C GLU A 271 -55.82 46.62 19.48
N ASP A 272 -55.44 46.46 18.20
CA ASP A 272 -56.35 46.58 17.05
C ASP A 272 -57.52 45.57 17.13
N ALA A 273 -57.26 44.35 17.58
CA ALA A 273 -58.29 43.32 17.75
C ALA A 273 -59.24 43.63 18.91
N ALA A 274 -58.76 44.28 19.98
CA ALA A 274 -59.58 44.75 21.08
C ALA A 274 -60.45 45.94 20.66
N ASP A 275 -59.89 46.90 19.91
CA ASP A 275 -60.61 48.07 19.41
C ASP A 275 -61.72 47.68 18.41
N ARG A 276 -61.47 46.71 17.51
CA ARG A 276 -62.51 46.18 16.62
C ARG A 276 -63.63 45.40 17.31
N ARG A 277 -63.42 44.97 18.56
CA ARG A 277 -64.43 44.24 19.35
C ARG A 277 -65.32 45.19 20.17
N ASN A 278 -64.92 46.46 20.28
CA ASN A 278 -65.62 47.53 21.00
C ASN A 278 -66.35 48.51 20.06
N LEU A 279 -66.42 48.20 18.76
CA LEU A 279 -67.25 48.86 17.74
C LEU A 279 -68.36 47.90 17.31
#